data_AF-A0A6L6VRY0-F1
#
_entry.id   AF-A0A6L6VRY0-F1
#
_cell.length_a   1.000
_cell.length_b   1.000
_cell.length_c   1.000
_cell.angle_alpha   90.00
_cell.angle_beta   90.00
_cell.angle_gamma   90.00
#
_symmetry.space_group_name_H-M   'P 1'
#
loop_
_entity.id
_entity.type
_entity.pdbx_description
1 polymer ?
#
loop_
_entity_poly.entity_id
_entity_poly.type
_entity_poly.pdbx_seq_one_letter_code
_entity_poly.pdbx_strand_id
1 'polypeptide(L)'
;MSLTEDIAQLVARTNTLLAAFEAKEAAINAAVQAAVNTAASNRRDVWVDPVKGNDANTGLAPATAFLTLDRAIEATAHASAVFINLLGDVTMRKRITTYSTVISIQGMDGVNELNRPLRKISFAPLASNSPNAYSNTFSAGIEMASRLGMRTEAIQFVIPDMPSTTTTRNIFGIHFGMTLTMRTGGIYCDNAATVAVLFSPWFMGPIDLWLSDVTIGTNARGHILDGVAANADPNATKFFRSNVTAL
;
A
#
# COMPACT_ATOMS: atom_id res chain seq x y z
N MET A 1 -22.72 48.53 -42.59
CA MET A 1 -23.11 47.90 -41.30
C MET A 1 -23.83 48.97 -40.51
N SER A 2 -25.06 48.71 -40.09
CA SER A 2 -25.84 49.67 -39.32
C SER A 2 -25.51 49.55 -37.82
N LEU A 3 -25.68 50.62 -37.06
CA LEU A 3 -25.52 50.60 -35.59
C LEU A 3 -26.34 49.49 -34.93
N THR A 4 -27.51 49.19 -35.49
CA THR A 4 -28.40 48.11 -35.03
C THR A 4 -27.81 46.72 -35.26
N GLU A 5 -27.14 46.50 -36.40
CA GLU A 5 -26.43 45.23 -36.67
C GLU A 5 -25.24 45.04 -35.73
N ASP A 6 -24.48 46.12 -35.47
CA ASP A 6 -23.31 46.06 -34.58
C ASP A 6 -23.74 45.76 -33.13
N ILE A 7 -24.82 46.38 -32.66
CA ILE A 7 -25.39 46.10 -31.34
C ILE A 7 -25.87 44.64 -31.25
N ALA A 8 -26.54 44.12 -32.28
CA ALA A 8 -26.99 42.73 -32.30
C ALA A 8 -25.81 41.75 -32.26
N GLN A 9 -24.74 42.01 -33.00
CA GLN A 9 -23.52 41.20 -32.96
C GLN A 9 -22.84 41.25 -31.59
N LEU A 10 -22.79 42.42 -30.95
CA LEU A 10 -22.22 42.58 -29.62
C LEU A 10 -23.02 41.78 -28.59
N VAL A 11 -24.35 41.87 -28.59
CA VAL A 11 -25.22 41.10 -27.68
C VAL A 11 -25.02 39.59 -27.87
N ALA A 12 -24.95 39.12 -29.13
CA ALA A 12 -24.72 37.70 -29.41
C ALA A 12 -23.35 37.20 -28.87
N ARG A 13 -22.30 38.01 -29.04
CA ARG A 13 -20.96 37.69 -28.49
C ARG A 13 -20.96 37.69 -26.96
N THR A 14 -21.63 38.65 -26.34
CA THR A 14 -21.75 38.73 -24.86
C THR A 14 -22.50 37.52 -24.30
N ASN A 15 -23.59 37.09 -24.93
CA ASN A 15 -24.32 35.89 -24.50
C ASN A 15 -23.47 34.61 -24.65
N THR A 16 -22.65 34.53 -25.69
CA THR A 16 -21.71 33.41 -25.87
C THR A 16 -20.65 33.40 -24.76
N LEU A 17 -20.11 34.58 -24.41
CA LEU A 17 -19.12 34.72 -23.35
C LEU A 17 -19.73 34.37 -21.97
N LEU A 18 -20.96 34.83 -21.70
CA LEU A 18 -21.67 34.55 -20.45
C LEU A 18 -21.91 33.04 -20.30
N ALA A 19 -22.43 32.38 -21.33
CA ALA A 19 -22.66 30.94 -21.31
C ALA A 19 -21.35 30.14 -21.11
N ALA A 20 -20.26 30.58 -21.75
CA ALA A 20 -18.95 29.96 -21.56
C ALA A 20 -18.42 30.16 -20.12
N PHE A 21 -18.63 31.33 -19.54
CA PHE A 21 -18.25 31.64 -18.17
C PHE A 21 -19.03 30.79 -17.17
N GLU A 22 -20.36 30.76 -17.25
CA GLU A 22 -21.23 29.98 -16.35
C GLU A 22 -20.90 28.47 -16.42
N ALA A 23 -20.66 27.95 -17.63
CA ALA A 23 -20.24 26.55 -17.82
C ALA A 23 -18.87 26.26 -17.16
N LYS A 24 -17.92 27.19 -17.24
CA LYS A 24 -16.61 27.05 -16.59
C LYS A 24 -16.69 27.20 -15.09
N GLU A 25 -17.49 28.13 -14.59
CA GLU A 25 -17.74 28.30 -13.15
C GLU A 25 -18.33 27.01 -12.56
N ALA A 26 -19.34 26.42 -13.20
CA ALA A 26 -19.92 25.16 -12.76
C ALA A 26 -18.89 24.01 -12.73
N ALA A 27 -18.05 23.91 -13.77
CA ALA A 27 -17.00 22.90 -13.84
C ALA A 27 -15.92 23.09 -12.75
N ILE A 28 -15.53 24.34 -12.46
CA ILE A 28 -14.57 24.67 -11.40
C ILE A 28 -15.17 24.36 -10.03
N ASN A 29 -16.40 24.78 -9.77
CA ASN A 29 -17.07 24.51 -8.49
C ASN A 29 -17.21 23.01 -8.24
N ALA A 30 -17.54 22.22 -9.28
CA ALA A 30 -17.56 20.77 -9.18
C ALA A 30 -16.18 20.18 -8.86
N ALA A 31 -15.11 20.67 -9.50
CA ALA A 31 -13.74 20.23 -9.24
C ALA A 31 -13.26 20.59 -7.83
N VAL A 32 -13.56 21.82 -7.36
CA VAL A 32 -13.22 22.28 -6.01
C VAL A 32 -13.98 21.46 -4.96
N GLN A 33 -15.27 21.23 -5.14
CA GLN A 33 -16.06 20.42 -4.22
C GLN A 33 -15.54 18.98 -4.14
N ALA A 34 -15.15 18.39 -5.29
CA ALA A 34 -14.50 17.08 -5.31
C ALA A 34 -13.18 17.09 -4.53
N ALA A 35 -12.34 18.11 -4.73
CA ALA A 35 -11.08 18.26 -3.99
C ALA A 35 -11.32 18.40 -2.47
N VAL A 36 -12.26 19.24 -2.04
CA VAL A 36 -12.62 19.42 -0.62
C VAL A 36 -13.12 18.11 0.00
N ASN A 37 -13.99 17.40 -0.69
CA ASN A 37 -14.50 16.10 -0.22
C ASN A 37 -13.37 15.07 -0.08
N THR A 38 -12.34 15.12 -0.93
CA THR A 38 -11.17 14.26 -0.78
C THR A 38 -10.22 14.71 0.33
N ALA A 39 -10.07 16.02 0.57
CA ALA A 39 -9.22 16.57 1.62
C ALA A 39 -9.74 16.26 3.03
N ALA A 40 -11.06 16.16 3.21
CA ALA A 40 -11.70 15.91 4.50
C ALA A 40 -11.48 14.49 5.06
N SER A 41 -11.13 13.51 4.22
CA SER A 41 -10.87 12.15 4.71
C SER A 41 -9.37 11.87 4.76
N ASN A 42 -8.77 12.01 5.95
CA ASN A 42 -7.42 11.52 6.27
C ASN A 42 -7.30 9.99 6.17
N ARG A 43 -8.44 9.31 5.99
CA ARG A 43 -8.59 7.87 5.80
C ARG A 43 -8.95 7.55 4.34
N ARG A 44 -8.35 6.49 3.80
CA ARG A 44 -8.67 5.93 2.49
C ARG A 44 -8.97 4.45 2.64
N ASP A 45 -10.21 4.07 2.39
CA ASP A 45 -10.62 2.67 2.26
C ASP A 45 -10.59 2.30 0.78
N VAL A 46 -9.79 1.29 0.43
CA VAL A 46 -9.61 0.83 -0.94
C VAL A 46 -9.79 -0.68 -1.06
N TRP A 47 -10.16 -1.13 -2.24
CA TRP A 47 -10.40 -2.53 -2.57
C TRP A 47 -9.43 -2.98 -3.65
N VAL A 48 -8.93 -4.21 -3.51
CA VAL A 48 -8.07 -4.87 -4.50
C VAL A 48 -8.68 -6.22 -4.84
N ASP A 49 -8.95 -6.44 -6.11
CA ASP A 49 -9.41 -7.71 -6.67
C ASP A 49 -8.44 -8.14 -7.78
N PRO A 50 -7.54 -9.11 -7.50
CA PRO A 50 -6.55 -9.58 -8.46
C PRO A 50 -7.14 -10.37 -9.63
N VAL A 51 -8.44 -10.67 -9.62
CA VAL A 51 -9.14 -11.42 -10.67
C VAL A 51 -10.02 -10.49 -11.51
N LYS A 52 -10.79 -9.60 -10.88
CA LYS A 52 -11.79 -8.75 -11.55
C LYS A 52 -11.47 -7.26 -11.54
N GLY A 53 -10.45 -6.84 -10.80
CA GLY A 53 -10.08 -5.44 -10.65
C GLY A 53 -9.51 -4.83 -11.93
N ASN A 54 -9.36 -3.51 -11.92
CA ASN A 54 -8.68 -2.76 -12.97
C ASN A 54 -7.92 -1.59 -12.33
N ASP A 55 -6.64 -1.41 -12.67
CA ASP A 55 -5.80 -0.35 -12.09
C ASP A 55 -6.16 1.06 -12.56
N ALA A 56 -7.03 1.18 -13.57
CA ALA A 56 -7.68 2.43 -13.95
C ALA A 56 -8.88 2.81 -13.05
N ASN A 57 -9.37 1.88 -12.21
CA ASN A 57 -10.49 2.16 -11.31
C ASN A 57 -10.10 3.10 -10.17
N THR A 58 -11.10 3.55 -9.40
CA THR A 58 -10.90 4.40 -8.22
C THR A 58 -10.52 3.61 -6.96
N GLY A 59 -10.80 2.31 -6.91
CA GLY A 59 -10.57 1.46 -5.74
C GLY A 59 -11.54 1.67 -4.59
N LEU A 60 -12.51 2.58 -4.69
CA LEU A 60 -13.34 3.00 -3.55
C LEU A 60 -14.48 2.04 -3.20
N ALA A 61 -14.74 1.03 -4.04
CA ALA A 61 -15.76 0.01 -3.82
C ALA A 61 -15.31 -1.35 -4.38
N PRO A 62 -15.89 -2.49 -3.93
CA PRO A 62 -15.56 -3.81 -4.46
C PRO A 62 -15.71 -3.91 -5.98
N ALA A 63 -16.78 -3.32 -6.54
CA ALA A 63 -17.06 -3.34 -7.98
C ALA A 63 -16.10 -2.45 -8.80
N THR A 64 -15.41 -1.52 -8.16
CA THR A 64 -14.39 -0.65 -8.77
C THR A 64 -13.03 -0.86 -8.12
N ALA A 65 -12.72 -2.09 -7.70
CA ALA A 65 -11.46 -2.44 -7.08
C ALA A 65 -10.26 -2.23 -8.03
N PHE A 66 -9.10 -1.90 -7.46
CA PHE A 66 -7.83 -1.99 -8.17
C PHE A 66 -7.52 -3.45 -8.53
N LEU A 67 -6.77 -3.66 -9.60
CA LEU A 67 -6.29 -5.00 -9.96
C LEU A 67 -5.10 -5.40 -9.08
N THR A 68 -4.22 -4.45 -8.76
CA THR A 68 -2.98 -4.72 -8.06
C THR A 68 -2.90 -4.01 -6.72
N LEU A 69 -2.20 -4.66 -5.77
CA LEU A 69 -1.82 -4.02 -4.51
C LEU A 69 -0.82 -2.87 -4.76
N ASP A 70 0.03 -3.00 -5.78
CA ASP A 70 0.95 -1.93 -6.20
C ASP A 70 0.18 -0.63 -6.49
N ARG A 71 -0.86 -0.70 -7.34
CA ARG A 71 -1.68 0.46 -7.70
C ARG A 71 -2.41 1.04 -6.50
N ALA A 72 -2.92 0.20 -5.60
CA ALA A 72 -3.63 0.64 -4.40
C ALA A 72 -2.71 1.48 -3.50
N ILE A 73 -1.48 1.02 -3.24
CA ILE A 73 -0.50 1.76 -2.44
C ILE A 73 -0.09 3.06 -3.16
N GLU A 74 0.15 3.03 -4.47
CA GLU A 74 0.48 4.23 -5.27
C GLU A 74 -0.65 5.27 -5.21
N ALA A 75 -1.92 4.85 -5.30
CA ALA A 75 -3.07 5.75 -5.22
C ALA A 75 -3.21 6.45 -3.85
N THR A 76 -2.66 5.84 -2.80
CA THR A 76 -2.86 6.27 -1.42
C THR A 76 -1.55 6.63 -0.70
N ALA A 77 -0.43 6.76 -1.42
CA ALA A 77 0.90 6.91 -0.83
C ALA A 77 1.05 8.13 0.12
N HIS A 78 0.21 9.15 -0.06
CA HIS A 78 0.19 10.37 0.75
C HIS A 78 -1.02 10.46 1.70
N ALA A 79 -1.88 9.45 1.74
CA ALA A 79 -2.97 9.41 2.70
C ALA A 79 -2.44 9.02 4.09
N SER A 80 -2.87 9.72 5.13
CA SER A 80 -2.41 9.46 6.51
C SER A 80 -2.79 8.05 6.97
N ALA A 81 -4.01 7.60 6.69
CA ALA A 81 -4.49 6.26 7.03
C ALA A 81 -5.06 5.53 5.81
N VAL A 82 -4.62 4.31 5.58
CA VAL A 82 -5.05 3.48 4.44
C VAL A 82 -5.57 2.14 4.94
N PHE A 83 -6.74 1.74 4.46
CA PHE A 83 -7.39 0.47 4.76
C PHE A 83 -7.61 -0.27 3.45
N ILE A 84 -6.95 -1.42 3.29
CA ILE A 84 -6.91 -2.20 2.06
C ILE A 84 -7.70 -3.48 2.27
N ASN A 85 -8.74 -3.64 1.46
CA ASN A 85 -9.61 -4.81 1.43
C ASN A 85 -9.19 -5.73 0.29
N LEU A 86 -8.62 -6.89 0.60
CA LEU A 86 -8.16 -7.86 -0.39
C LEU A 86 -9.24 -8.90 -0.69
N LEU A 87 -9.72 -8.92 -1.93
CA LEU A 87 -10.71 -9.88 -2.42
C LEU A 87 -10.09 -11.17 -2.96
N GLY A 88 -8.77 -11.25 -3.04
CA GLY A 88 -8.04 -12.41 -3.50
C GLY A 88 -6.56 -12.36 -3.16
N ASP A 89 -5.86 -13.45 -3.48
CA ASP A 89 -4.41 -13.54 -3.33
C ASP A 89 -3.70 -12.64 -4.33
N VAL A 90 -2.72 -11.89 -3.87
CA VAL A 90 -2.05 -10.87 -4.67
C VAL A 90 -0.53 -11.02 -4.62
N THR A 91 0.12 -10.60 -5.70
CA THR A 91 1.58 -10.45 -5.78
C THR A 91 1.91 -8.99 -6.00
N MET A 92 2.66 -8.39 -5.06
CA MET A 92 3.28 -7.09 -5.29
C MET A 92 4.45 -7.24 -6.23
N ARG A 93 4.57 -6.32 -7.19
CA ARG A 93 5.64 -6.31 -8.19
C ARG A 93 6.51 -5.08 -8.10
N LYS A 94 6.10 -4.01 -7.41
CA LYS A 94 6.89 -2.78 -7.28
C LYS A 94 7.44 -2.61 -5.87
N ARG A 95 8.50 -1.81 -5.75
CA ARG A 95 8.93 -1.20 -4.49
C ARG A 95 8.36 0.21 -4.45
N ILE A 96 7.43 0.46 -3.52
CA ILE A 96 6.68 1.72 -3.45
C ILE A 96 6.95 2.39 -2.10
N THR A 97 7.18 3.70 -2.12
CA THR A 97 7.29 4.49 -0.89
C THR A 97 5.92 5.01 -0.47
N THR A 98 5.59 4.87 0.81
CA THR A 98 4.41 5.46 1.44
C THR A 98 4.79 6.37 2.60
N TYR A 99 3.99 7.42 2.77
CA TYR A 99 4.08 8.39 3.85
C TYR A 99 2.93 8.23 4.85
N SER A 100 2.08 7.21 4.69
CA SER A 100 1.02 6.89 5.64
C SER A 100 1.55 6.64 7.05
N THR A 101 0.77 7.00 8.05
CA THR A 101 1.03 6.66 9.45
C THR A 101 0.23 5.44 9.91
N VAL A 102 -0.76 5.01 9.12
CA VAL A 102 -1.54 3.78 9.34
C VAL A 102 -1.76 3.04 8.03
N ILE A 103 -1.46 1.74 8.02
CA ILE A 103 -1.88 0.82 6.94
C ILE A 103 -2.56 -0.39 7.58
N SER A 104 -3.82 -0.64 7.22
CA SER A 104 -4.53 -1.86 7.58
C SER A 104 -4.76 -2.68 6.32
N ILE A 105 -4.44 -3.97 6.33
CA ILE A 105 -4.70 -4.89 5.22
C ILE A 105 -5.51 -6.07 5.73
N GLN A 106 -6.61 -6.38 5.07
CA GLN A 106 -7.50 -7.43 5.53
C GLN A 106 -8.05 -8.27 4.39
N GLY A 107 -8.17 -9.58 4.64
CA GLY A 107 -8.91 -10.48 3.77
C GLY A 107 -10.40 -10.16 3.80
N MET A 108 -11.02 -10.12 2.62
CA MET A 108 -12.45 -9.84 2.43
C MET A 108 -13.05 -10.82 1.43
N ASP A 109 -14.31 -11.20 1.65
CA ASP A 109 -15.12 -11.93 0.66
C ASP A 109 -15.93 -11.00 -0.25
N GLY A 110 -15.99 -9.70 0.07
CA GLY A 110 -16.68 -8.66 -0.70
C GLY A 110 -18.19 -8.58 -0.48
N VAL A 111 -18.75 -9.41 0.39
CA VAL A 111 -20.20 -9.51 0.64
C VAL A 111 -20.53 -9.42 2.12
N ASN A 112 -19.71 -9.99 3.00
CA ASN A 112 -19.90 -9.98 4.44
C ASN A 112 -18.65 -9.45 5.15
N GLU A 113 -18.76 -8.27 5.75
CA GLU A 113 -17.67 -7.62 6.47
C GLU A 113 -17.16 -8.39 7.70
N LEU A 114 -17.91 -9.38 8.19
CA LEU A 114 -17.48 -10.24 9.29
C LEU A 114 -16.71 -11.47 8.82
N ASN A 115 -16.83 -11.85 7.55
CA ASN A 115 -16.11 -12.98 7.00
C ASN A 115 -14.74 -12.53 6.47
N ARG A 116 -13.68 -13.05 7.08
CA ARG A 116 -12.28 -12.69 6.78
C ARG A 116 -11.56 -13.91 6.19
N PRO A 117 -11.76 -14.23 4.90
CA PRO A 117 -11.04 -15.32 4.26
C PRO A 117 -9.55 -15.00 4.24
N LEU A 118 -8.73 -16.01 4.46
CA LEU A 118 -7.27 -15.88 4.42
C LEU A 118 -6.81 -15.49 3.01
N ARG A 119 -6.03 -14.40 2.89
CA ARG A 119 -5.46 -13.92 1.62
C ARG A 119 -3.95 -13.91 1.66
N LYS A 120 -3.33 -14.40 0.59
CA LYS A 120 -1.89 -14.39 0.42
C LYS A 120 -1.41 -13.08 -0.22
N ILE A 121 -0.36 -12.50 0.35
CA ILE A 121 0.44 -11.43 -0.23
C ILE A 121 1.83 -12.00 -0.47
N SER A 122 2.17 -12.12 -1.75
CA SER A 122 3.51 -12.50 -2.21
C SER A 122 4.21 -11.30 -2.82
N PHE A 123 5.53 -11.38 -2.98
CA PHE A 123 6.34 -10.30 -3.51
C PHE A 123 7.20 -10.82 -4.66
N ALA A 124 7.37 -10.04 -5.72
CA ALA A 124 8.35 -10.39 -6.74
C ALA A 124 9.77 -10.35 -6.15
N PRO A 125 10.62 -11.38 -6.41
CA PRO A 125 12.02 -11.42 -5.96
C PRO A 125 12.82 -10.18 -6.32
N LEU A 126 12.58 -9.65 -7.52
CA LEU A 126 13.04 -8.35 -7.98
C LEU A 126 11.83 -7.51 -8.34
N ALA A 127 11.78 -6.28 -7.85
CA ALA A 127 10.73 -5.35 -8.22
C ALA A 127 10.82 -4.96 -9.71
N SER A 128 9.71 -4.61 -10.35
CA SER A 128 9.69 -4.16 -11.74
C SER A 128 10.40 -2.82 -11.95
N ASN A 129 10.63 -2.05 -10.88
CA ASN A 129 11.44 -0.84 -10.85
C ASN A 129 12.88 -1.08 -10.36
N SER A 130 13.31 -2.35 -10.29
CA SER A 130 14.70 -2.77 -10.05
C SER A 130 15.41 -3.04 -11.39
N PRO A 131 16.66 -2.57 -11.59
CA PRO A 131 17.38 -1.67 -10.70
C PRO A 131 16.78 -0.25 -10.73
N ASN A 132 16.91 0.49 -9.63
CA ASN A 132 16.60 1.92 -9.67
C ASN A 132 17.69 2.69 -10.45
N ALA A 133 17.49 4.00 -10.63
CA ALA A 133 18.46 4.88 -11.29
C ALA A 133 19.86 4.90 -10.65
N TYR A 134 20.00 4.44 -9.40
CA TYR A 134 21.27 4.35 -8.67
C TYR A 134 21.90 2.95 -8.76
N SER A 135 21.42 2.09 -9.66
CA SER A 135 21.87 0.70 -9.85
C SER A 135 21.63 -0.23 -8.66
N ASN A 136 20.81 0.18 -7.68
CA ASN A 136 20.41 -0.70 -6.58
C ASN A 136 19.30 -1.64 -7.05
N THR A 137 19.40 -2.89 -6.64
CA THR A 137 18.38 -3.92 -6.82
C THR A 137 17.65 -4.20 -5.50
N PHE A 138 16.35 -4.49 -5.60
CA PHE A 138 15.47 -4.72 -4.45
C PHE A 138 14.29 -5.61 -4.81
N SER A 139 13.72 -6.29 -3.82
CA SER A 139 12.41 -6.94 -3.94
C SER A 139 11.27 -5.94 -4.06
N ALA A 140 10.14 -6.43 -4.58
CA ALA A 140 8.87 -5.76 -4.40
C ALA A 140 8.52 -5.65 -2.90
N GLY A 141 7.80 -4.60 -2.54
CA GLY A 141 7.50 -4.29 -1.15
C GLY A 141 7.25 -2.80 -0.92
N ILE A 142 7.34 -2.36 0.33
CA ILE A 142 6.98 -0.99 0.73
C ILE A 142 8.09 -0.34 1.54
N GLU A 143 8.51 0.85 1.13
CA GLU A 143 9.30 1.76 1.95
C GLU A 143 8.38 2.66 2.78
N MET A 144 8.47 2.55 4.10
CA MET A 144 7.68 3.32 5.06
C MET A 144 8.47 4.53 5.52
N ALA A 145 8.16 5.69 4.93
CA ALA A 145 8.84 6.96 5.17
C ALA A 145 8.23 7.76 6.34
N SER A 146 7.39 7.13 7.16
CA SER A 146 6.75 7.69 8.36
C SER A 146 6.80 6.67 9.49
N ARG A 147 6.58 7.11 10.73
CA ARG A 147 6.31 6.16 11.82
C ARG A 147 4.93 5.55 11.60
N LEU A 148 4.87 4.23 11.42
CA LEU A 148 3.70 3.56 10.87
C LEU A 148 3.11 2.49 11.80
N GLY A 149 1.79 2.53 12.00
CA GLY A 149 1.03 1.42 12.55
C GLY A 149 0.50 0.53 11.42
N MET A 150 1.04 -0.68 11.29
CA MET A 150 0.55 -1.68 10.35
C MET A 150 -0.37 -2.66 11.07
N ARG A 151 -1.57 -2.85 10.54
CA ARG A 151 -2.48 -3.91 10.98
C ARG A 151 -2.73 -4.89 9.85
N THR A 152 -2.72 -6.17 10.16
CA THR A 152 -3.15 -7.20 9.21
C THR A 152 -4.14 -8.16 9.85
N GLU A 153 -5.14 -8.57 9.07
CA GLU A 153 -6.17 -9.51 9.51
C GLU A 153 -6.52 -10.51 8.40
N ALA A 154 -6.40 -11.80 8.69
CA ALA A 154 -6.56 -12.87 7.69
C ALA A 154 -5.61 -12.70 6.48
N ILE A 155 -4.34 -12.41 6.76
CA ILE A 155 -3.29 -12.22 5.74
C ILE A 155 -2.18 -13.27 5.90
N GLN A 156 -1.65 -13.77 4.79
CA GLN A 156 -0.40 -14.50 4.75
C GLN A 156 0.65 -13.71 4.00
N PHE A 157 1.81 -13.48 4.59
CA PHE A 157 2.98 -12.98 3.87
C PHE A 157 3.83 -14.13 3.39
N VAL A 158 4.28 -14.05 2.13
CA VAL A 158 5.24 -14.99 1.54
C VAL A 158 6.47 -14.23 1.09
N ILE A 159 7.57 -14.39 1.83
CA ILE A 159 8.87 -13.79 1.56
C ILE A 159 9.47 -14.51 0.34
N PRO A 160 9.90 -13.78 -0.72
CA PRO A 160 10.33 -14.40 -1.95
C PRO A 160 11.73 -15.01 -1.83
N ASP A 161 12.01 -15.96 -2.71
CA ASP A 161 13.38 -16.40 -2.98
C ASP A 161 14.11 -15.36 -3.84
N MET A 162 14.97 -14.57 -3.21
CA MET A 162 15.64 -13.42 -3.83
C MET A 162 17.05 -13.80 -4.32
N PRO A 163 17.49 -13.31 -5.50
CA PRO A 163 18.88 -13.47 -5.93
C PRO A 163 19.86 -12.95 -4.88
N SER A 164 20.92 -13.70 -4.59
CA SER A 164 21.94 -13.33 -3.60
C SER A 164 22.70 -12.05 -3.94
N THR A 165 22.66 -11.61 -5.20
CA THR A 165 23.26 -10.36 -5.68
C THR A 165 22.40 -9.12 -5.40
N THR A 166 21.23 -9.28 -4.78
CA THR A 166 20.31 -8.16 -4.55
C THR A 166 20.84 -7.25 -3.45
N THR A 167 20.94 -5.94 -3.73
CA THR A 167 21.58 -4.98 -2.80
C THR A 167 20.70 -4.64 -1.60
N THR A 168 19.38 -4.75 -1.75
CA THR A 168 18.41 -4.39 -0.71
C THR A 168 17.46 -5.56 -0.50
N ARG A 169 17.57 -6.16 0.69
CA ARG A 169 17.00 -7.48 1.00
C ARG A 169 15.63 -7.44 1.65
N ASN A 170 15.24 -6.29 2.19
CA ASN A 170 14.01 -6.15 2.94
C ASN A 170 12.80 -5.96 2.04
N ILE A 171 11.66 -6.55 2.38
CA ILE A 171 10.37 -6.28 1.73
C ILE A 171 9.78 -4.96 2.26
N PHE A 172 9.79 -4.80 3.58
CA PHE A 172 9.32 -3.61 4.27
C PHE A 172 10.50 -2.85 4.85
N GLY A 173 10.77 -1.67 4.29
CA GLY A 173 11.81 -0.75 4.77
C GLY A 173 11.25 0.27 5.73
N ILE A 174 11.84 0.38 6.93
CA ILE A 174 11.28 1.16 8.02
C ILE A 174 12.22 2.29 8.37
N HIS A 175 11.80 3.53 8.12
CA HIS A 175 12.66 4.71 8.31
C HIS A 175 12.59 5.25 9.74
N PHE A 176 11.37 5.42 10.28
CA PHE A 176 11.14 6.10 11.56
C PHE A 176 10.46 5.22 12.63
N GLY A 177 10.36 3.92 12.37
CA GLY A 177 9.77 2.92 13.25
C GLY A 177 8.39 2.43 12.82
N MET A 178 8.02 1.25 13.29
CA MET A 178 6.78 0.58 12.93
C MET A 178 6.22 -0.20 14.12
N THR A 179 4.90 -0.27 14.23
CA THR A 179 4.22 -1.30 15.01
C THR A 179 3.40 -2.16 14.05
N LEU A 180 3.74 -3.45 13.92
CA LEU A 180 2.91 -4.43 13.24
C LEU A 180 2.04 -5.16 14.28
N THR A 181 0.73 -5.12 14.06
CA THR A 181 -0.23 -6.00 14.73
C THR A 181 -0.84 -6.92 13.69
N MET A 182 -0.59 -8.21 13.81
CA MET A 182 -1.13 -9.23 12.91
C MET A 182 -2.07 -10.15 13.69
N ARG A 183 -3.31 -10.25 13.20
CA ARG A 183 -4.36 -11.10 13.77
C ARG A 183 -4.79 -12.14 12.75
N THR A 184 -4.62 -13.41 13.06
CA THR A 184 -4.99 -14.55 12.19
C THR A 184 -4.25 -14.50 10.85
N GLY A 185 -3.35 -15.45 10.62
CA GLY A 185 -2.63 -15.48 9.35
C GLY A 185 -1.38 -16.33 9.33
N GLY A 186 -0.42 -15.97 8.49
CA GLY A 186 0.89 -16.62 8.53
C GLY A 186 2.02 -15.87 7.84
N ILE A 187 3.25 -16.24 8.17
CA ILE A 187 4.46 -15.72 7.56
C ILE A 187 5.27 -16.92 7.07
N TYR A 188 5.59 -16.94 5.78
CA TYR A 188 6.27 -18.03 5.09
C TYR A 188 7.40 -17.47 4.23
N CYS A 189 8.36 -18.31 3.84
CA CYS A 189 9.29 -18.04 2.75
C CYS A 189 9.03 -18.98 1.57
N ASP A 190 9.40 -18.58 0.37
CA ASP A 190 9.48 -19.51 -0.77
C ASP A 190 10.68 -20.46 -0.64
N ASN A 191 11.80 -19.97 -0.09
CA ASN A 191 13.04 -20.72 0.10
C ASN A 191 13.67 -20.35 1.45
N ALA A 192 14.03 -21.36 2.26
CA ALA A 192 14.68 -21.15 3.55
C ALA A 192 16.11 -20.55 3.44
N ALA A 193 16.73 -20.65 2.27
CA ALA A 193 18.04 -20.08 1.96
C ALA A 193 17.97 -18.69 1.30
N THR A 194 16.78 -18.09 1.19
CA THR A 194 16.63 -16.73 0.64
C THR A 194 17.48 -15.73 1.42
N VAL A 195 17.94 -14.68 0.74
CA VAL A 195 18.57 -13.54 1.42
C VAL A 195 17.56 -12.48 1.86
N ALA A 196 16.30 -12.62 1.46
CA ALA A 196 15.26 -11.64 1.72
C ALA A 196 14.81 -11.66 3.19
N VAL A 197 14.50 -10.47 3.72
CA VAL A 197 13.92 -10.30 5.05
C VAL A 197 12.60 -9.55 4.95
N LEU A 198 11.63 -9.86 5.81
CA LEU A 198 10.33 -9.20 5.77
C LEU A 198 10.45 -7.75 6.23
N PHE A 199 11.10 -7.49 7.36
CA PHE A 199 11.25 -6.15 7.91
C PHE A 199 12.71 -5.80 8.19
N SER A 200 13.12 -4.58 7.81
CA SER A 200 14.44 -4.04 8.16
C SER A 200 14.36 -2.55 8.51
N PRO A 201 15.02 -2.11 9.59
CA PRO A 201 15.17 -0.69 9.91
C PRO A 201 16.29 -0.05 9.07
N TRP A 202 16.07 1.17 8.55
CA TRP A 202 17.11 1.95 7.83
C TRP A 202 17.91 2.88 8.75
N PHE A 203 17.27 3.46 9.77
CA PHE A 203 17.88 4.45 10.69
C PHE A 203 17.64 4.11 12.15
N MET A 204 17.75 2.84 12.52
CA MET A 204 17.49 2.38 13.91
C MET A 204 16.04 2.63 14.36
N GLY A 205 15.10 2.74 13.42
CA GLY A 205 13.68 2.86 13.72
C GLY A 205 13.17 1.61 14.46
N PRO A 206 12.52 1.74 15.64
CA PRO A 206 12.08 0.59 16.40
C PRO A 206 10.99 -0.17 15.65
N ILE A 207 11.02 -1.50 15.71
CA ILE A 207 9.99 -2.38 15.18
C ILE A 207 9.32 -3.11 16.34
N ASP A 208 8.04 -2.88 16.50
CA ASP A 208 7.20 -3.60 17.44
C ASP A 208 6.37 -4.64 16.69
N LEU A 209 6.50 -5.92 17.04
CA LEU A 209 5.85 -7.05 16.37
C LEU A 209 4.89 -7.77 17.32
N TRP A 210 3.59 -7.63 17.07
CA TRP A 210 2.53 -8.23 17.89
C TRP A 210 1.73 -9.24 17.06
N LEU A 211 1.97 -10.52 17.29
CA LEU A 211 1.35 -11.61 16.55
C LEU A 211 0.31 -12.33 17.41
N SER A 212 -0.90 -12.50 16.88
CA SER A 212 -1.98 -13.28 17.51
C SER A 212 -2.59 -14.21 16.48
N ASP A 213 -2.59 -15.52 16.77
CA ASP A 213 -3.10 -16.55 15.84
C ASP A 213 -2.38 -16.55 14.47
N VAL A 214 -1.05 -16.35 14.50
CA VAL A 214 -0.22 -16.30 13.29
C VAL A 214 0.65 -17.54 13.22
N THR A 215 0.58 -18.25 12.11
CA THR A 215 1.48 -19.38 11.83
C THR A 215 2.80 -18.87 11.24
N ILE A 216 3.92 -19.16 11.91
CA ILE A 216 5.26 -18.89 11.36
C ILE A 216 5.80 -20.18 10.75
N GLY A 217 5.96 -20.19 9.43
CA GLY A 217 6.56 -21.30 8.71
C GLY A 217 8.00 -21.54 9.16
N THR A 218 8.42 -22.81 9.24
CA THR A 218 9.80 -23.18 9.63
C THR A 218 10.84 -22.58 8.70
N ASN A 219 10.50 -22.39 7.42
CA ASN A 219 11.32 -21.76 6.40
C ASN A 219 11.36 -20.23 6.49
N ALA A 220 10.46 -19.61 7.25
CA ALA A 220 10.42 -18.16 7.46
C ALA A 220 11.26 -17.70 8.66
N ARG A 221 11.64 -18.65 9.52
CA ARG A 221 12.45 -18.37 10.70
C ARG A 221 13.79 -17.80 10.29
N GLY A 222 14.22 -16.72 10.95
CA GLY A 222 15.42 -15.98 10.59
C GLY A 222 15.27 -14.99 9.43
N HIS A 223 14.09 -14.90 8.80
CA HIS A 223 13.81 -14.01 7.67
C HIS A 223 12.72 -12.97 7.98
N ILE A 224 12.23 -12.91 9.21
CA ILE A 224 11.15 -11.98 9.58
C ILE A 224 11.71 -10.60 9.92
N LEU A 225 12.72 -10.54 10.79
CA LEU A 225 13.38 -9.30 11.23
C LEU A 225 14.85 -9.36 10.86
N ASP A 226 15.36 -8.33 10.20
CA ASP A 226 16.78 -8.28 9.83
C ASP A 226 17.68 -8.40 11.08
N GLY A 227 18.69 -9.26 10.99
CA GLY A 227 19.62 -9.54 12.10
C GLY A 227 19.10 -10.47 13.20
N VAL A 228 17.85 -10.94 13.16
CA VAL A 228 17.36 -11.98 14.08
C VAL A 228 17.54 -13.36 13.44
N ALA A 229 18.36 -14.20 14.04
CA ALA A 229 18.58 -15.57 13.56
C ALA A 229 17.34 -16.46 13.80
N ALA A 230 17.26 -17.56 13.05
CA ALA A 230 16.18 -18.53 13.22
C ALA A 230 16.12 -19.09 14.65
N ASN A 231 14.92 -19.10 15.22
CA ASN A 231 14.58 -19.46 16.60
C ASN A 231 15.19 -18.55 17.69
N ALA A 232 15.72 -17.38 17.34
CA ALA A 232 16.23 -16.43 18.32
C ALA A 232 15.10 -15.55 18.89
N ASP A 233 15.28 -15.07 20.12
CA ASP A 233 14.38 -14.10 20.73
C ASP A 233 14.60 -12.72 20.09
N PRO A 234 13.60 -12.15 19.40
CA PRO A 234 13.73 -10.82 18.82
C PRO A 234 13.97 -9.73 19.87
N ASN A 235 13.48 -9.89 21.10
CA ASN A 235 13.65 -8.91 22.18
C ASN A 235 15.10 -8.78 22.66
N ALA A 236 15.99 -9.71 22.28
CA ALA A 236 17.42 -9.60 22.56
C ALA A 236 18.13 -8.53 21.71
N THR A 237 17.48 -8.05 20.63
CA THR A 237 18.04 -7.02 19.73
C THR A 237 17.46 -5.64 20.05
N LYS A 238 18.32 -4.61 20.13
CA LYS A 238 17.99 -3.27 20.65
C LYS A 238 16.86 -2.52 19.93
N PHE A 239 16.49 -2.92 18.71
CA PHE A 239 15.49 -2.23 17.90
C PHE A 239 14.16 -2.97 17.82
N PHE A 240 14.04 -4.13 18.45
CA PHE A 240 12.86 -4.98 18.31
C PHE A 240 12.17 -5.19 19.64
N ARG A 241 10.84 -5.16 19.60
CA ARG A 241 9.97 -5.59 20.70
C ARG A 241 8.93 -6.53 20.15
N SER A 242 8.70 -7.66 20.79
CA SER A 242 7.69 -8.61 20.33
C SER A 242 7.09 -9.42 21.47
N ASN A 243 5.83 -9.82 21.31
CA ASN A 243 5.22 -10.86 22.14
C ASN A 243 5.66 -12.28 21.77
N VAL A 244 6.41 -12.46 20.69
CA VAL A 244 7.00 -13.73 20.29
C VAL A 244 8.41 -13.83 20.85
N THR A 245 8.75 -14.97 21.42
CA THR A 245 10.05 -15.24 22.08
C THR A 245 11.01 -16.08 21.24
N ALA A 246 10.59 -16.52 20.05
CA ALA A 246 11.41 -17.23 19.08
C ALA A 246 10.85 -17.03 17.67
N LEU A 247 11.63 -16.44 16.76
CA LEU A 247 11.25 -16.22 15.36
C LEU A 247 11.96 -17.14 14.40
#